data_AF-A0A7S0TEB0-F1
#
_entry.id   AF-A0A7S0TEB0-F1
#
_cell.length_a   1.000
_cell.length_b   1.000
_cell.length_c   1.000
_cell.angle_alpha   90.00
_cell.angle_beta   90.00
_cell.angle_gamma   90.00
#
_symmetry.space_group_name_H-M   'P 1'
#
loop_
_entity.id
_entity.type
_entity.pdbx_description
1 polymer ?
#
loop_
_entity_poly.entity_id
_entity_poly.type
_entity_poly.pdbx_seq_one_letter_code
_entity_poly.pdbx_strand_id
1 'polypeptide(L)'
;KQGELTDPYYFDFISFAQYKTINREVTQDPPYVFEEQQIPPEGSDIPQMKENGTARFIPVIVKRDPKLTNALLVPTHTSLVGATILDKLESNFGETELKIPKFSEKPDPLSLLAGLKAIVNIFLVNGYAFRGEVIATSPQNFAISLNAPANLWSGKVLQLEKDPLDNDFLSKTLQEYIKRCGYETTKTTIKYEGNDEELTISIR
;
A
#
# COMPACT_ATOMS: atom_id res chain seq x y z
N LYS A 1 -15.11 6.13 -19.92
CA LYS A 1 -16.29 6.74 -19.28
C LYS A 1 -15.82 7.47 -18.03
N GLN A 2 -16.46 8.57 -17.61
CA GLN A 2 -16.07 9.27 -16.38
C GLN A 2 -16.28 8.33 -15.17
N GLY A 3 -15.22 8.11 -14.38
CA GLY A 3 -15.30 7.29 -13.18
C GLY A 3 -14.90 5.82 -13.33
N GLU A 4 -14.25 5.44 -14.44
CA GLU A 4 -13.71 4.09 -14.57
C GLU A 4 -12.38 3.97 -13.82
N LEU A 5 -12.29 3.06 -12.84
CA LEU A 5 -11.08 2.79 -12.06
C LEU A 5 -9.88 2.31 -12.91
N THR A 6 -10.14 1.90 -14.16
CA THR A 6 -9.11 1.54 -15.13
C THR A 6 -8.46 2.76 -15.80
N ASP A 7 -9.03 3.96 -15.64
CA ASP A 7 -8.40 5.21 -16.07
C ASP A 7 -7.36 5.63 -15.02
N PRO A 8 -6.07 5.69 -15.37
CA PRO A 8 -5.01 6.04 -14.42
C PRO A 8 -5.19 7.43 -13.81
N TYR A 9 -5.76 8.41 -14.53
CA TYR A 9 -6.00 9.75 -13.97
C TYR A 9 -7.11 9.72 -12.91
N TYR A 10 -8.11 8.88 -13.11
CA TYR A 10 -9.19 8.71 -12.14
C TYR A 10 -8.69 7.96 -10.90
N PHE A 11 -7.85 6.93 -11.08
CA PHE A 11 -7.18 6.24 -9.98
C PHE A 11 -6.32 7.20 -9.15
N ASP A 12 -5.48 8.01 -9.80
CA ASP A 12 -4.60 8.98 -9.13
C ASP A 12 -5.41 9.97 -8.27
N PHE A 13 -6.48 10.53 -8.86
CA PHE A 13 -7.36 11.46 -8.16
C PHE A 13 -8.12 10.84 -6.97
N ILE A 14 -8.67 9.63 -7.13
CA ILE A 14 -9.35 8.97 -6.00
C ILE A 14 -8.36 8.63 -4.90
N SER A 15 -7.18 8.10 -5.28
CA SER A 15 -6.13 7.75 -4.33
C SER A 15 -5.72 8.98 -3.51
N PHE A 16 -5.56 10.14 -4.17
CA PHE A 16 -5.37 11.42 -3.47
C PHE A 16 -6.49 11.72 -2.48
N ALA A 17 -7.75 11.72 -2.92
CA ALA A 17 -8.89 12.07 -2.09
C ALA A 17 -9.03 11.15 -0.86
N GLN A 18 -8.78 9.85 -1.06
CA GLN A 18 -8.75 8.85 0.01
C GLN A 18 -7.65 9.17 1.03
N TYR A 19 -6.41 9.36 0.57
CA TYR A 19 -5.30 9.63 1.47
C TYR A 19 -5.40 10.99 2.17
N LYS A 20 -5.93 12.02 1.52
CA LYS A 20 -6.25 13.30 2.20
C LYS A 20 -7.26 13.10 3.33
N THR A 21 -8.30 12.32 3.07
CA THR A 21 -9.31 12.00 4.08
C THR A 21 -8.69 11.23 5.23
N ILE A 22 -7.95 10.15 4.94
CA ILE A 22 -7.28 9.35 5.97
C ILE A 22 -6.33 10.21 6.79
N ASN A 23 -5.47 11.01 6.15
CA ASN A 23 -4.54 11.91 6.85
C ASN A 23 -5.26 12.86 7.81
N ARG A 24 -6.39 13.44 7.39
CA ARG A 24 -7.20 14.30 8.28
C ARG A 24 -7.67 13.54 9.51
N GLU A 25 -8.24 12.34 9.31
CA GLU A 25 -8.76 11.52 10.41
C GLU A 25 -7.65 10.99 11.33
N VAL A 26 -6.48 10.62 10.81
CA VAL A 26 -5.39 10.03 11.63
C VAL A 26 -4.49 11.08 12.31
N THR A 27 -4.54 12.35 11.91
CA THR A 27 -3.69 13.40 12.47
C THR A 27 -4.40 14.42 13.35
N GLN A 28 -5.65 14.79 13.03
CA GLN A 28 -6.32 15.91 13.71
C GLN A 28 -7.11 15.47 14.93
N ASP A 29 -8.00 14.49 14.77
CA ASP A 29 -8.82 13.98 15.87
C ASP A 29 -9.13 12.48 15.66
N PRO A 30 -8.15 11.58 15.93
CA PRO A 30 -8.32 10.16 15.63
C PRO A 30 -9.37 9.54 16.55
N PRO A 31 -10.55 9.15 16.04
CA PRO A 31 -11.61 8.65 16.89
C PRO A 31 -11.18 7.31 17.49
N TYR A 32 -11.38 7.17 18.80
CA TYR A 32 -11.17 5.90 19.48
C TYR A 32 -12.37 4.96 19.33
N VAL A 33 -13.57 5.55 19.23
CA VAL A 33 -14.84 4.88 18.97
C VAL A 33 -15.53 5.64 17.86
N PHE A 34 -16.03 4.93 16.85
CA PHE A 34 -16.73 5.50 15.71
C PHE A 34 -17.76 4.51 15.18
N GLU A 35 -18.67 4.99 14.33
CA GLU A 35 -19.71 4.18 13.72
C GLU A 35 -19.35 3.90 12.25
N GLU A 36 -19.36 2.62 11.87
CA GLU A 36 -19.18 2.17 10.49
C GLU A 36 -20.48 1.61 9.93
N GLN A 37 -20.67 1.74 8.62
CA GLN A 37 -21.75 1.06 7.89
C GLN A 37 -21.23 -0.26 7.35
N GLN A 38 -21.69 -1.38 7.91
CA GLN A 38 -21.24 -2.72 7.54
C GLN A 38 -22.39 -3.57 7.01
N ILE A 39 -22.08 -4.53 6.14
CA ILE A 39 -23.05 -5.56 5.76
C ILE A 39 -23.26 -6.46 6.99
N PRO A 40 -24.51 -6.83 7.34
CA PRO A 40 -24.77 -7.75 8.43
C PRO A 40 -23.90 -9.02 8.33
N PRO A 41 -23.34 -9.51 9.46
CA PRO A 41 -22.54 -10.72 9.46
C PRO A 41 -23.31 -11.91 8.87
N GLU A 42 -22.59 -12.81 8.21
CA GLU A 42 -23.16 -14.06 7.73
C GLU A 42 -23.70 -14.87 8.93
N GLY A 43 -24.96 -15.31 8.83
CA GLY A 43 -25.67 -16.00 9.92
C GLY A 43 -26.36 -15.07 10.95
N SER A 44 -26.36 -13.75 10.75
CA SER A 44 -27.17 -12.84 11.58
C SER A 44 -28.66 -12.87 11.20
N ASP A 45 -29.53 -12.54 12.15
CA ASP A 45 -31.00 -12.44 11.94
C ASP A 45 -31.40 -11.30 10.97
N ILE A 46 -30.44 -10.44 10.61
CA ILE A 46 -30.66 -9.32 9.71
C ILE A 46 -30.22 -9.74 8.30
N PRO A 47 -31.13 -9.74 7.31
CA PRO A 47 -30.79 -10.07 5.93
C PRO A 47 -29.68 -9.17 5.38
N GLN A 48 -28.68 -9.75 4.72
CA GLN A 48 -27.60 -9.02 4.06
C GLN A 48 -28.07 -8.21 2.84
N MET A 49 -29.20 -8.58 2.26
CA MET A 49 -29.80 -7.91 1.10
C MET A 49 -31.14 -7.29 1.49
N LYS A 50 -31.42 -6.13 0.90
CA LYS A 50 -32.76 -5.53 0.89
C LYS A 50 -33.63 -6.26 -0.15
N GLU A 51 -34.95 -6.07 -0.08
CA GLU A 51 -35.91 -6.69 -1.00
C GLU A 51 -35.66 -6.36 -2.48
N ASN A 52 -35.05 -5.19 -2.74
CA ASN A 52 -34.67 -4.75 -4.08
C ASN A 52 -33.33 -5.31 -4.60
N GLY A 53 -32.73 -6.28 -3.88
CA GLY A 53 -31.47 -6.91 -4.26
C GLY A 53 -30.21 -6.09 -3.98
N THR A 54 -30.32 -4.93 -3.33
CA THR A 54 -29.15 -4.13 -2.91
C THR A 54 -28.67 -4.53 -1.52
N ALA A 55 -27.36 -4.38 -1.26
CA ALA A 55 -26.80 -4.66 0.06
C ALA A 55 -27.49 -3.82 1.16
N ARG A 56 -27.82 -4.47 2.27
CA ARG A 56 -28.26 -3.81 3.49
C ARG A 56 -27.02 -3.46 4.31
N PHE A 57 -26.96 -2.22 4.76
CA PHE A 57 -25.93 -1.75 5.69
C PHE A 57 -26.57 -1.48 7.04
N ILE A 58 -25.87 -1.85 8.10
CA ILE A 58 -26.23 -1.57 9.48
C ILE A 58 -25.12 -0.73 10.14
N PRO A 59 -25.47 0.20 11.04
CA PRO A 59 -24.49 0.89 11.86
C PRO A 59 -23.86 -0.10 12.83
N VAL A 60 -22.54 -0.13 12.87
CA VAL A 60 -21.74 -0.91 13.82
C VAL A 60 -20.81 0.04 14.55
N ILE A 61 -20.91 0.05 15.88
CA ILE A 61 -19.98 0.80 16.72
C ILE A 61 -18.66 0.02 16.77
N VAL A 62 -17.62 0.62 16.21
CA VAL A 62 -16.27 0.08 16.19
C VAL A 62 -15.42 0.81 17.21
N LYS A 63 -14.64 0.04 17.97
CA LYS A 63 -13.68 0.55 18.94
C LYS A 63 -12.29 0.10 18.54
N ARG A 64 -11.36 1.05 18.45
CA ARG A 64 -9.97 0.77 18.11
C ARG A 64 -9.31 -0.08 19.20
N ASP A 65 -8.39 -0.97 18.79
CA ASP A 65 -7.55 -1.71 19.73
C ASP A 65 -6.89 -0.74 20.73
N PRO A 66 -7.08 -0.91 22.06
CA PRO A 66 -6.46 -0.06 23.07
C PRO A 66 -4.93 0.00 22.99
N LYS A 67 -4.26 -1.00 22.39
CA LYS A 67 -2.80 -1.03 22.21
C LYS A 67 -2.34 -0.11 21.07
N LEU A 68 -3.22 0.26 20.15
CA LEU A 68 -2.93 1.20 19.06
C LEU A 68 -3.07 2.64 19.56
N THR A 69 -1.95 3.19 20.02
CA THR A 69 -1.83 4.62 20.34
C THR A 69 -1.84 5.47 19.07
N ASN A 70 -2.14 6.77 19.18
CA ASN A 70 -2.21 7.66 18.02
C ASN A 70 -0.88 7.71 17.23
N ALA A 71 0.26 7.60 17.93
CA ALA A 71 1.58 7.56 17.30
C ALA A 71 1.80 6.31 16.43
N LEU A 72 1.06 5.23 16.67
CA LEU A 72 1.16 3.99 15.92
C LEU A 72 0.24 3.94 14.69
N LEU A 73 -0.69 4.89 14.53
CA LEU A 73 -1.69 4.83 13.45
C LEU A 73 -1.06 4.86 12.06
N VAL A 74 -0.19 5.84 11.81
CA VAL A 74 0.53 6.01 10.54
C VAL A 74 1.39 4.78 10.21
N PRO A 75 2.33 4.33 11.07
CA PRO A 75 3.15 3.17 10.73
C PRO A 75 2.34 1.87 10.63
N THR A 76 1.28 1.70 11.43
CA THR A 76 0.41 0.52 11.35
C THR A 76 -0.37 0.51 10.05
N HIS A 77 -0.94 1.64 9.63
CA HIS A 77 -1.63 1.76 8.35
C HIS A 77 -0.71 1.39 7.18
N THR A 78 0.49 1.97 7.13
CA THR A 78 1.52 1.66 6.11
C THR A 78 1.82 0.17 6.04
N SER A 79 2.03 -0.48 7.20
CA SER A 79 2.31 -1.93 7.26
C SER A 79 1.11 -2.77 6.82
N LEU A 80 -0.11 -2.42 7.22
CA LEU A 80 -1.32 -3.15 6.86
C LEU A 80 -1.63 -3.06 5.36
N VAL A 81 -1.46 -1.88 4.74
CA VAL A 81 -1.62 -1.71 3.30
C VAL A 81 -0.58 -2.54 2.55
N GLY A 82 0.71 -2.47 2.95
CA GLY A 82 1.77 -3.27 2.36
C GLY A 82 1.52 -4.77 2.48
N ALA A 83 1.08 -5.23 3.65
CA ALA A 83 0.72 -6.64 3.89
C ALA A 83 -0.46 -7.09 3.04
N THR A 84 -1.52 -6.29 2.99
CA THR A 84 -2.72 -6.62 2.20
C THR A 84 -2.38 -6.76 0.72
N ILE A 85 -1.58 -5.83 0.17
CA ILE A 85 -1.16 -5.89 -1.22
C ILE A 85 -0.27 -7.11 -1.44
N LEU A 86 0.75 -7.31 -0.61
CA LEU A 86 1.68 -8.44 -0.74
C LEU A 86 0.95 -9.79 -0.68
N ASP A 87 0.03 -9.98 0.27
CA ASP A 87 -0.79 -11.18 0.40
C ASP A 87 -1.64 -11.40 -0.86
N LYS A 88 -2.18 -10.33 -1.44
CA LYS A 88 -2.94 -10.41 -2.69
C LYS A 88 -2.06 -10.76 -3.89
N LEU A 89 -0.85 -10.21 -3.97
CA LEU A 89 0.11 -10.57 -5.01
C LEU A 89 0.53 -12.04 -4.89
N GLU A 90 0.85 -12.51 -3.69
CA GLU A 90 1.18 -13.91 -3.46
C GLU A 90 0.01 -14.84 -3.80
N SER A 91 -1.22 -14.47 -3.42
CA SER A 91 -2.42 -15.24 -3.76
C SER A 91 -2.68 -15.30 -5.27
N ASN A 92 -2.44 -14.21 -6.00
CA ASN A 92 -2.76 -14.12 -7.43
C ASN A 92 -1.64 -14.68 -8.32
N PHE A 93 -0.38 -14.56 -7.90
CA PHE A 93 0.80 -14.87 -8.72
C PHE A 93 1.64 -16.05 -8.19
N GLY A 94 1.34 -16.59 -7.00
CA GLY A 94 2.15 -17.62 -6.35
C GLY A 94 2.37 -18.90 -7.16
N GLU A 95 1.40 -19.25 -8.02
CA GLU A 95 1.45 -20.43 -8.90
C GLU A 95 1.82 -20.07 -10.36
N THR A 96 2.36 -18.87 -10.58
CA THR A 96 2.73 -18.36 -11.91
C THR A 96 4.24 -18.17 -12.03
N GLU A 97 4.73 -17.94 -13.26
CA GLU A 97 6.12 -17.55 -13.53
C GLU A 97 6.51 -16.21 -12.87
N LEU A 98 5.51 -15.39 -12.48
CA LEU A 98 5.72 -14.10 -11.82
C LEU A 98 5.75 -14.22 -10.28
N LYS A 99 5.80 -15.42 -9.71
CA LYS A 99 5.80 -15.61 -8.26
C LYS A 99 6.91 -14.84 -7.56
N ILE A 100 6.59 -14.30 -6.39
CA ILE A 100 7.57 -13.61 -5.53
C ILE A 100 8.37 -14.68 -4.77
N PRO A 101 9.72 -14.66 -4.82
CA PRO A 101 10.57 -15.54 -4.03
C PRO A 101 10.23 -15.45 -2.52
N LYS A 102 10.14 -16.59 -1.84
CA LYS A 102 9.90 -16.66 -0.39
C LYS A 102 11.17 -17.09 0.32
N PHE A 103 11.49 -16.43 1.43
CA PHE A 103 12.68 -16.70 2.23
C PHE A 103 12.31 -16.93 3.69
N SER A 104 12.98 -17.87 4.34
CA SER A 104 12.69 -18.23 5.73
C SER A 104 13.29 -17.26 6.75
N GLU A 105 14.51 -16.76 6.52
CA GLU A 105 15.11 -15.70 7.35
C GLU A 105 16.31 -15.06 6.62
N LYS A 106 16.39 -13.72 6.62
CA LYS A 106 17.47 -12.85 6.12
C LYS A 106 18.25 -13.44 4.92
N PRO A 107 17.63 -13.53 3.72
CA PRO A 107 18.32 -13.99 2.52
C PRO A 107 19.50 -13.08 2.17
N ASP A 108 20.47 -13.58 1.42
CA ASP A 108 21.59 -12.75 0.96
C ASP A 108 21.10 -11.54 0.11
N PRO A 109 21.90 -10.47 -0.01
CA PRO A 109 21.47 -9.26 -0.72
C PRO A 109 21.04 -9.46 -2.18
N LEU A 110 21.60 -10.45 -2.90
CA LEU A 110 21.21 -10.72 -4.29
C LEU A 110 19.85 -11.41 -4.33
N SER A 111 19.60 -12.34 -3.41
CA SER A 111 18.30 -12.99 -3.23
C SER A 111 17.21 -11.99 -2.83
N LEU A 112 17.50 -11.08 -1.90
CA LEU A 112 16.57 -9.99 -1.55
C LEU A 112 16.27 -9.10 -2.76
N LEU A 113 17.32 -8.68 -3.50
CA LEU A 113 17.18 -7.88 -4.71
C LEU A 113 16.27 -8.57 -5.76
N ALA A 114 16.43 -9.89 -5.94
CA ALA A 114 15.58 -10.66 -6.84
C ALA A 114 14.10 -10.61 -6.42
N GLY A 115 13.83 -10.70 -5.10
CA GLY A 115 12.48 -10.53 -4.55
C GLY A 115 11.88 -9.15 -4.80
N LEU A 116 12.66 -8.09 -4.55
CA LEU A 116 12.23 -6.71 -4.82
C LEU A 116 11.93 -6.49 -6.31
N LYS A 117 12.80 -7.01 -7.19
CA LYS A 117 12.60 -6.98 -8.65
C LYS A 117 11.32 -7.70 -9.08
N ALA A 118 11.03 -8.86 -8.48
CA ALA A 118 9.81 -9.61 -8.77
C ALA A 118 8.56 -8.79 -8.42
N ILE A 119 8.54 -8.14 -7.25
CA ILE A 119 7.42 -7.27 -6.84
C ILE A 119 7.25 -6.10 -7.81
N VAL A 120 8.33 -5.38 -8.14
CA VAL A 120 8.27 -4.27 -9.10
C VAL A 120 7.77 -4.74 -10.46
N ASN A 121 8.25 -5.89 -10.94
CA ASN A 121 7.79 -6.46 -12.21
C ASN A 121 6.28 -6.76 -12.21
N ILE A 122 5.74 -7.30 -11.11
CA ILE A 122 4.30 -7.52 -10.98
C ILE A 122 3.53 -6.19 -11.05
N PHE A 123 3.99 -5.15 -10.35
CA PHE A 123 3.37 -3.81 -10.44
C PHE A 123 3.37 -3.28 -11.88
N LEU A 124 4.48 -3.44 -12.61
CA LEU A 124 4.59 -3.02 -14.02
C LEU A 124 3.63 -3.80 -14.94
N VAL A 125 3.55 -5.13 -14.79
CA VAL A 125 2.65 -5.96 -15.59
C VAL A 125 1.18 -5.62 -15.34
N ASN A 126 0.84 -5.17 -14.13
CA ASN A 126 -0.50 -4.67 -13.79
C ASN A 126 -0.72 -3.20 -14.22
N GLY A 127 0.22 -2.59 -14.94
CA GLY A 127 0.08 -1.24 -15.48
C GLY A 127 0.27 -0.11 -14.46
N TYR A 128 0.90 -0.39 -13.32
CA TYR A 128 1.11 0.64 -12.29
C TYR A 128 2.06 1.75 -12.73
N ALA A 129 3.05 1.45 -13.57
CA ALA A 129 3.99 2.41 -14.13
C ALA A 129 4.42 1.98 -15.53
N PHE A 130 4.93 2.90 -16.34
CA PHE A 130 5.37 2.59 -17.71
C PHE A 130 6.69 1.83 -17.74
N ARG A 131 7.61 2.16 -16.82
CA ARG A 131 8.89 1.48 -16.63
C ARG A 131 9.24 1.47 -15.16
N GLY A 132 10.03 0.49 -14.76
CA GLY A 132 10.54 0.40 -13.41
C GLY A 132 11.84 -0.37 -13.35
N GLU A 133 12.72 0.03 -12.44
CA GLU A 133 13.99 -0.65 -12.20
C GLU A 133 14.26 -0.74 -10.70
N VAL A 134 14.94 -1.82 -10.29
CA VAL A 134 15.48 -1.96 -8.93
C VAL A 134 16.96 -2.29 -9.04
N ILE A 135 17.79 -1.49 -8.37
CA ILE A 135 19.23 -1.72 -8.25
C ILE A 135 19.65 -1.77 -6.78
N ALA A 136 20.63 -2.60 -6.47
CA ALA A 136 21.34 -2.51 -5.19
C ALA A 136 22.45 -1.47 -5.34
N THR A 137 22.38 -0.38 -4.58
CA THR A 137 23.46 0.62 -4.52
C THR A 137 24.54 0.21 -3.51
N SER A 138 24.19 -0.67 -2.58
CA SER A 138 25.11 -1.39 -1.68
C SER A 138 24.38 -2.63 -1.11
N PRO A 139 25.05 -3.52 -0.36
CA PRO A 139 24.40 -4.69 0.24
C PRO A 139 23.21 -4.37 1.19
N GLN A 140 23.13 -3.13 1.71
CA GLN A 140 22.06 -2.67 2.61
C GLN A 140 21.19 -1.57 2.01
N ASN A 141 21.41 -1.17 0.74
CA ASN A 141 20.67 -0.06 0.14
C ASN A 141 20.18 -0.42 -1.26
N PHE A 142 18.90 -0.19 -1.49
CA PHE A 142 18.22 -0.45 -2.74
C PHE A 142 17.63 0.85 -3.27
N ALA A 143 17.83 1.11 -4.56
CA ALA A 143 17.18 2.20 -5.28
C ALA A 143 16.18 1.60 -6.27
N ILE A 144 14.99 2.16 -6.27
CA ILE A 144 13.87 1.81 -7.12
C ILE A 144 13.52 3.08 -7.90
N SER A 145 13.40 2.96 -9.21
CA SER A 145 12.98 4.07 -10.07
C SER A 145 11.76 3.64 -10.86
N LEU A 146 10.71 4.45 -10.86
CA LEU A 146 9.52 4.28 -11.70
C LEU A 146 9.34 5.45 -12.64
N ASN A 147 8.95 5.19 -13.88
CA ASN A 147 8.53 6.21 -14.82
C ASN A 147 7.01 6.21 -14.96
N ALA A 148 6.42 7.39 -14.81
CA ALA A 148 4.98 7.64 -14.87
C ALA A 148 4.14 6.67 -14.02
N PRO A 149 4.39 6.57 -12.70
CA PRO A 149 3.57 5.74 -11.83
C PRO A 149 2.13 6.28 -11.74
N ALA A 150 1.17 5.40 -11.49
CA ALA A 150 -0.26 5.67 -11.49
C ALA A 150 -0.71 6.66 -10.40
N ASN A 151 0.15 6.95 -9.42
CA ASN A 151 -0.07 7.88 -8.33
C ASN A 151 0.88 9.09 -8.39
N LEU A 152 1.52 9.37 -9.55
CA LEU A 152 2.56 10.39 -9.68
C LEU A 152 2.09 11.78 -9.22
N TRP A 153 0.91 12.22 -9.65
CA TRP A 153 0.44 13.56 -9.31
C TRP A 153 0.07 13.63 -7.83
N SER A 154 -0.71 12.66 -7.33
CA SER A 154 -1.13 12.64 -5.93
C SER A 154 0.04 12.49 -4.96
N GLY A 155 1.02 11.64 -5.27
CA GLY A 155 2.24 11.47 -4.46
C GLY A 155 3.01 12.78 -4.31
N LYS A 156 3.16 13.55 -5.40
CA LYS A 156 3.76 14.89 -5.36
C LYS A 156 2.99 15.86 -4.47
N VAL A 157 1.66 15.89 -4.60
CA VAL A 157 0.82 16.81 -3.83
C VAL A 157 0.87 16.47 -2.35
N LEU A 158 0.69 15.19 -1.98
CA LEU A 158 0.79 14.73 -0.58
C LEU A 158 2.16 15.04 0.03
N GLN A 159 3.24 14.85 -0.73
CA GLN A 159 4.59 15.20 -0.29
C GLN A 159 4.77 16.71 -0.08
N LEU A 160 4.26 17.54 -1.00
CA LEU A 160 4.32 19.00 -0.91
C LEU A 160 3.55 19.52 0.32
N GLU A 161 2.39 18.93 0.59
CA GLU A 161 1.55 19.25 1.74
C GLU A 161 2.07 18.68 3.06
N LYS A 162 3.13 17.86 3.01
CA LYS A 162 3.75 17.19 4.15
C LYS A 162 2.77 16.31 4.92
N ASP A 163 1.85 15.67 4.20
CA ASP A 163 0.97 14.68 4.79
C ASP A 163 1.79 13.46 5.27
N PRO A 164 1.53 12.91 6.47
CA PRO A 164 2.32 11.81 7.00
C PRO A 164 2.06 10.46 6.34
N LEU A 165 0.89 10.25 5.73
CA LEU A 165 0.61 9.09 4.87
C LEU A 165 0.66 9.53 3.41
N ASP A 166 1.61 8.96 2.67
CA ASP A 166 1.63 8.98 1.21
C ASP A 166 0.79 7.83 0.64
N ASN A 167 0.47 7.88 -0.64
CA ASN A 167 -0.20 6.80 -1.36
C ASN A 167 0.75 5.98 -2.24
N ASP A 168 2.04 5.89 -1.88
CA ASP A 168 2.98 5.01 -2.54
C ASP A 168 2.70 3.56 -2.12
N PHE A 169 2.01 2.83 -2.98
CA PHE A 169 1.64 1.44 -2.72
C PHE A 169 2.81 0.48 -2.90
N LEU A 170 3.74 0.79 -3.81
CA LEU A 170 4.89 -0.04 -4.08
C LEU A 170 5.85 -0.03 -2.88
N SER A 171 6.22 1.15 -2.39
CA SER A 171 7.08 1.33 -1.24
C SER A 171 6.55 0.59 0.00
N LYS A 172 5.25 0.70 0.28
CA LYS A 172 4.61 -0.05 1.38
C LYS A 172 4.74 -1.55 1.21
N THR A 173 4.52 -2.05 0.00
CA THR A 173 4.61 -3.47 -0.34
C THR A 173 6.05 -3.99 -0.21
N LEU A 174 7.04 -3.24 -0.73
CA LEU A 174 8.46 -3.60 -0.65
C LEU A 174 8.94 -3.61 0.81
N GLN A 175 8.56 -2.61 1.61
CA GLN A 175 8.91 -2.56 3.02
C GLN A 175 8.35 -3.74 3.81
N GLU A 176 7.10 -4.14 3.55
CA GLU A 176 6.52 -5.32 4.18
C GLU A 176 7.21 -6.61 3.72
N TYR A 177 7.56 -6.74 2.44
CA TYR A 177 8.33 -7.89 1.95
C TYR A 177 9.71 -8.00 2.62
N ILE A 178 10.44 -6.88 2.72
CA ILE A 178 11.73 -6.79 3.42
C ILE A 178 11.58 -7.24 4.88
N LYS A 179 10.55 -6.75 5.55
CA LYS A 179 10.21 -7.14 6.93
C LYS A 179 9.92 -8.63 7.06
N ARG A 180 9.14 -9.22 6.14
CA ARG A 180 8.86 -10.68 6.13
C ARG A 180 10.09 -11.51 5.81
N CYS A 181 11.05 -10.94 5.08
CA CYS A 181 12.38 -11.53 4.89
C CYS A 181 13.28 -11.41 6.13
N GLY A 182 12.81 -10.81 7.24
CA GLY A 182 13.56 -10.70 8.49
C GLY A 182 14.46 -9.47 8.60
N TYR A 183 14.42 -8.56 7.63
CA TYR A 183 15.19 -7.31 7.67
C TYR A 183 14.38 -6.17 8.30
N GLU A 184 15.07 -5.20 8.90
CA GLU A 184 14.42 -3.97 9.36
C GLU A 184 14.74 -2.83 8.41
N THR A 185 13.70 -2.15 7.91
CA THR A 185 13.86 -0.92 7.13
C THR A 185 14.29 0.22 8.05
N THR A 186 15.50 0.74 7.86
CA THR A 186 16.03 1.86 8.66
C THR A 186 15.70 3.22 8.07
N LYS A 187 15.51 3.27 6.75
CA LYS A 187 15.24 4.51 6.03
C LYS A 187 14.50 4.23 4.74
N THR A 188 13.48 5.03 4.49
CA THR A 188 12.76 5.06 3.22
C THR A 188 12.69 6.51 2.77
N THR A 189 13.07 6.80 1.53
CA THR A 189 12.92 8.14 0.94
C THR A 189 12.32 8.03 -0.43
N ILE A 190 11.34 8.89 -0.71
CA ILE A 190 10.71 9.00 -2.02
C ILE A 190 10.95 10.41 -2.54
N LYS A 191 11.30 10.53 -3.82
CA LYS A 191 11.42 11.79 -4.52
C LYS A 191 10.69 11.71 -5.85
N TYR A 192 10.12 12.83 -6.25
CA TYR A 192 9.47 12.96 -7.54
C TYR A 192 10.20 13.99 -8.40
N GLU A 193 10.63 13.61 -9.59
CA GLU A 193 11.31 14.50 -10.54
C GLU A 193 10.73 14.32 -11.93
N GLY A 194 10.17 15.38 -12.52
CA GLY A 194 9.54 15.27 -13.85
C GLY A 194 8.43 14.22 -13.86
N ASN A 195 8.59 13.13 -14.62
CA ASN A 195 7.64 12.03 -14.64
C ASN A 195 8.10 10.82 -13.82
N ASP A 196 9.18 10.95 -13.08
CA ASP A 196 9.84 9.85 -12.39
C ASP A 196 9.59 9.91 -10.89
N GLU A 197 9.51 8.73 -10.28
CA GLU A 197 9.52 8.50 -8.84
C GLU A 197 10.80 7.72 -8.51
N GLU A 198 11.58 8.24 -7.57
CA GLU A 198 12.78 7.61 -7.05
C GLU A 198 12.59 7.25 -5.58
N LEU A 199 12.57 5.96 -5.30
CA LEU A 199 12.46 5.39 -3.97
C LEU A 199 13.81 4.80 -3.57
N THR A 200 14.29 5.13 -2.38
CA THR A 200 15.46 4.49 -1.76
C THR A 200 15.04 3.83 -0.46
N ILE A 201 15.44 2.56 -0.28
CA ILE A 201 15.20 1.79 0.94
C ILE A 201 16.55 1.32 1.48
N SER A 202 16.82 1.65 2.74
CA SER A 202 17.96 1.17 3.52
C SER A 202 17.52 0.16 4.57
N ILE A 203 18.29 -0.90 4.77
CA ILE A 203 17.96 -2.02 5.67
C ILE A 203 19.08 -2.33 6.68
N ARG A 204 18.73 -3.05 7.75
CA ARG A 204 19.65 -3.66 8.73
C ARG A 204 19.22 -5.06 9.17
#